data_AF-A0A955XIU6-F1
#
_entry.id   AF-A0A955XIU6-F1
#
_cell.length_a   1.000
_cell.length_b   1.000
_cell.length_c   1.000
_cell.angle_alpha   90.00
_cell.angle_beta   90.00
_cell.angle_gamma   90.00
#
_symmetry.space_group_name_H-M   'P 1'
#
loop_
_entity.id
_entity.type
_entity.pdbx_description
1 polymer ?
#
loop_
_entity_poly.entity_id
_entity_poly.type
_entity_poly.pdbx_seq_one_letter_code
_entity_poly.pdbx_strand_id
1 'polypeptide(L)'
;MRRRGWLAPTLVALLVGGCADGVDDADTVEALEPFEDEAIVVKSSLDAHQRLGRFSVIRAAASSRGMTNAYLLAGIAITETELAQCWSEAQWACQGPNSPDCGGGPVIAGASDGPCHHREGGLGLFQFDAGTHAQTLNRYGNGILTVDGQIGAAIDYVVNMVKISAYTTNAETDAKARAWLNAFDVNDPVLRDQWIKTVLRYYNGCQPGWRCWAPRYETYSNGMWTALDEPGGLAFWGPPAGPDGVVPEAPPPAAPPPPPSAGTRCGDSPLVVGAIEERYLRIGGCDSPLGAPVSEELAAPDGVGRVSRFDNGVIYWTPETGAFEVYGQILEKWREHGAETGILGYPIKGETAAPGGDGRYSVFERGSIYWTPTLGAHEVHGMIRDKWKETGWEAGDLGYPISDEYAVPEGRRSDFEGGSITWHRASATCTVDLANGPGWKVLDIDFQIQQTGYWCGPAATHNALSARRAAPSQQQLANELPTTRNGTDWIGQITGVLNHHLDGNPYLTTEMPNDPPTPAQRDRLWMDIVTSIDNNYPVVANIVAPAHNHPPGYPNYTIYHYFTVIGYNADTAEVFIADSANFGGNTLYWLSFDQLATLIPPKGYSAFRP
;
A
#
# COMPACT_ATOMS: atom_id res chain seq x y z
N MET A 1 44.40 -19.32 -50.66
CA MET A 1 44.95 -17.96 -50.52
C MET A 1 43.83 -16.95 -50.82
N ARG A 2 43.45 -16.12 -49.82
CA ARG A 2 42.90 -14.73 -49.85
C ARG A 2 41.71 -14.43 -50.81
N ARG A 3 40.61 -13.74 -50.45
CA ARG A 3 40.32 -12.77 -49.37
C ARG A 3 38.79 -12.56 -49.18
N ARG A 4 38.44 -11.97 -48.01
CA ARG A 4 37.14 -11.66 -47.37
C ARG A 4 36.32 -10.51 -48.00
N GLY A 5 35.03 -10.44 -47.63
CA GLY A 5 34.22 -9.20 -47.49
C GLY A 5 32.79 -9.47 -46.99
N TRP A 6 32.37 -8.80 -45.90
CA TRP A 6 31.12 -8.94 -45.13
C TRP A 6 29.91 -8.20 -45.73
N LEU A 7 28.68 -8.62 -45.35
CA LEU A 7 27.43 -7.84 -45.48
C LEU A 7 26.49 -8.06 -44.27
N ALA A 8 25.94 -6.96 -43.74
CA ALA A 8 24.70 -6.89 -42.96
C ALA A 8 23.49 -6.76 -43.92
N PRO A 9 22.21 -6.97 -43.51
CA PRO A 9 21.37 -5.80 -43.16
C PRO A 9 20.17 -6.03 -42.19
N THR A 10 19.77 -4.90 -41.56
CA THR A 10 18.44 -4.27 -41.37
C THR A 10 17.14 -5.10 -41.33
N LEU A 11 16.30 -4.87 -40.30
CA LEU A 11 14.89 -5.32 -40.22
C LEU A 11 13.92 -4.12 -40.31
N VAL A 12 12.82 -4.31 -41.06
CA VAL A 12 11.71 -3.37 -41.29
C VAL A 12 10.48 -3.84 -40.51
N ALA A 13 9.74 -2.90 -39.92
CA ALA A 13 8.47 -3.12 -39.24
C ALA A 13 7.27 -3.12 -40.21
N LEU A 14 6.21 -3.89 -39.91
CA LEU A 14 4.83 -3.59 -40.32
C LEU A 14 3.81 -4.39 -39.48
N LEU A 15 2.90 -3.65 -38.85
CA LEU A 15 1.68 -4.08 -38.16
C LEU A 15 0.53 -4.26 -39.17
N VAL A 16 -0.30 -5.30 -39.00
CA VAL A 16 -1.76 -5.30 -39.27
C VAL A 16 -2.41 -6.32 -38.33
N GLY A 17 -3.51 -5.95 -37.67
CA GLY A 17 -4.23 -6.76 -36.68
C GLY A 17 -5.42 -7.56 -37.21
N GLY A 18 -6.19 -8.16 -36.28
CA GLY A 18 -7.51 -8.76 -36.55
C GLY A 18 -7.85 -9.95 -35.64
N CYS A 19 -9.00 -9.88 -34.98
CA CYS A 19 -9.50 -10.74 -33.89
C CYS A 19 -10.27 -12.01 -34.36
N ALA A 20 -10.54 -12.89 -33.37
CA ALA A 20 -11.71 -13.78 -33.20
C ALA A 20 -11.56 -15.30 -33.43
N ASP A 21 -11.77 -16.01 -32.32
CA ASP A 21 -12.58 -17.24 -32.08
C ASP A 21 -12.33 -18.54 -32.89
N GLY A 22 -11.65 -19.47 -32.20
CA GLY A 22 -12.16 -20.80 -31.81
C GLY A 22 -12.68 -21.78 -32.86
N VAL A 23 -11.92 -22.85 -33.12
CA VAL A 23 -12.40 -24.24 -33.06
C VAL A 23 -11.21 -25.20 -32.95
N ASP A 24 -11.40 -26.22 -32.11
CA ASP A 24 -10.53 -27.37 -31.87
C ASP A 24 -10.09 -28.07 -33.17
N ASP A 25 -8.80 -28.43 -33.24
CA ASP A 25 -8.44 -29.77 -33.71
C ASP A 25 -7.14 -30.22 -33.04
N ALA A 26 -7.25 -31.38 -32.40
CA ALA A 26 -6.19 -32.06 -31.68
C ALA A 26 -5.12 -32.64 -32.62
N ASP A 27 -3.98 -32.95 -32.02
CA ASP A 27 -2.88 -33.77 -32.52
C ASP A 27 -1.88 -33.11 -33.48
N THR A 28 -0.86 -32.46 -32.91
CA THR A 28 0.50 -33.03 -32.85
C THR A 28 1.37 -32.20 -31.90
N VAL A 29 1.40 -32.57 -30.61
CA VAL A 29 2.46 -32.11 -29.69
C VAL A 29 3.71 -32.92 -29.96
N GLU A 30 4.54 -32.41 -30.87
CA GLU A 30 5.97 -32.73 -30.85
C GLU A 30 6.54 -32.08 -29.58
N ALA A 31 7.06 -32.93 -28.68
CA ALA A 31 7.61 -32.53 -27.41
C ALA A 31 8.73 -31.50 -27.60
N LEU A 32 8.45 -30.24 -27.26
CA LEU A 32 9.50 -29.28 -26.99
C LEU A 32 10.19 -29.72 -25.70
N GLU A 33 11.46 -30.07 -25.82
CA GLU A 33 12.34 -30.37 -24.70
C GLU A 33 12.31 -29.24 -23.67
N PRO A 34 12.45 -29.55 -22.37
CA PRO A 34 12.39 -28.54 -21.32
C PRO A 34 13.55 -27.55 -21.51
N PHE A 35 13.22 -26.26 -21.61
CA PHE A 35 14.19 -25.22 -21.24
C PHE A 35 14.45 -25.40 -19.74
N GLU A 36 15.57 -26.05 -19.40
CA GLU A 36 16.14 -25.94 -18.07
C GLU A 36 16.52 -24.46 -17.86
N ASP A 37 15.83 -23.79 -16.95
CA ASP A 37 16.35 -22.54 -16.37
C ASP A 37 17.71 -22.89 -15.74
N GLU A 38 18.82 -22.48 -16.36
CA GLU A 38 20.12 -22.49 -15.70
C GLU A 38 20.01 -21.57 -14.49
N ALA A 39 19.77 -22.15 -13.31
CA ALA A 39 19.80 -21.43 -12.05
C ALA A 39 21.14 -20.71 -11.93
N ILE A 40 21.12 -19.38 -11.84
CA ILE A 40 22.32 -18.58 -11.53
C ILE A 40 22.86 -19.12 -10.20
N VAL A 41 24.03 -19.73 -10.26
CA VAL A 41 24.67 -20.32 -9.09
C VAL A 41 25.24 -19.18 -8.24
N VAL A 42 24.51 -18.79 -7.19
CA VAL A 42 24.95 -17.83 -6.18
C VAL A 42 26.19 -18.40 -5.49
N LYS A 43 27.38 -17.86 -5.82
CA LYS A 43 28.65 -18.31 -5.23
C LYS A 43 29.56 -17.14 -4.87
N SER A 44 30.04 -17.12 -3.64
CA SER A 44 31.11 -16.21 -3.22
C SER A 44 32.49 -16.90 -3.34
N SER A 45 33.55 -16.10 -3.44
CA SER A 45 34.94 -16.53 -3.34
C SER A 45 35.47 -16.53 -1.90
N LEU A 46 34.59 -16.24 -0.93
CA LEU A 46 34.97 -16.19 0.49
C LEU A 46 35.33 -17.58 1.01
N ASP A 47 36.48 -17.68 1.67
CA ASP A 47 36.85 -18.89 2.38
C ASP A 47 36.15 -19.01 3.75
N ALA A 48 36.24 -20.19 4.37
CA ALA A 48 35.60 -20.47 5.65
C ALA A 48 36.04 -19.51 6.78
N HIS A 49 37.30 -19.03 6.76
CA HIS A 49 37.78 -18.09 7.77
C HIS A 49 37.18 -16.68 7.56
N GLN A 50 37.11 -16.22 6.32
CA GLN A 50 36.47 -14.95 5.97
C GLN A 50 34.96 -14.98 6.30
N ARG A 51 34.29 -16.10 6.01
CA ARG A 51 32.87 -16.33 6.35
C ARG A 51 32.64 -16.33 7.86
N LEU A 52 33.49 -17.01 8.64
CA LEU A 52 33.48 -16.95 10.11
C LEU A 52 33.65 -15.51 10.64
N GLY A 53 34.50 -14.71 9.98
CA GLY A 53 34.63 -13.29 10.24
C GLY A 53 33.32 -12.52 10.01
N ARG A 54 32.63 -12.75 8.89
CA ARG A 54 31.32 -12.14 8.58
C ARG A 54 30.25 -12.54 9.60
N PHE A 55 30.14 -13.82 9.94
CA PHE A 55 29.22 -14.29 10.99
C PHE A 55 29.49 -13.60 12.33
N SER A 56 30.75 -13.37 12.68
CA SER A 56 31.13 -12.69 13.92
C SER A 56 30.67 -11.23 13.95
N VAL A 57 30.78 -10.52 12.81
CA VAL A 57 30.30 -9.15 12.66
C VAL A 57 28.78 -9.10 12.75
N ILE A 58 28.07 -10.00 12.06
CA ILE A 58 26.60 -10.13 12.12
C ILE A 58 26.14 -10.36 13.57
N ARG A 59 26.76 -11.32 14.27
CA ARG A 59 26.47 -11.61 15.68
C ARG A 59 26.66 -10.39 16.57
N ALA A 60 27.78 -9.69 16.43
CA ALA A 60 28.09 -8.53 17.26
C ALA A 60 27.12 -7.36 17.01
N ALA A 61 26.82 -7.06 15.75
CA ALA A 61 25.93 -5.97 15.37
C ALA A 61 24.45 -6.25 15.71
N ALA A 62 24.01 -7.50 15.66
CA ALA A 62 22.69 -7.93 16.12
C ALA A 62 22.58 -7.87 17.65
N SER A 63 23.60 -8.36 18.36
CA SER A 63 23.64 -8.34 19.82
C SER A 63 23.60 -6.92 20.38
N SER A 64 24.34 -5.97 19.80
CA SER A 64 24.33 -4.56 20.21
C SER A 64 22.96 -3.88 20.03
N ARG A 65 22.08 -4.47 19.21
CA ARG A 65 20.72 -4.00 18.92
C ARG A 65 19.64 -4.91 19.53
N GLY A 66 20.02 -5.74 20.50
CA GLY A 66 19.11 -6.55 21.30
C GLY A 66 18.55 -7.79 20.60
N MET A 67 19.23 -8.31 19.56
CA MET A 67 18.86 -9.55 18.89
C MET A 67 19.87 -10.66 19.19
N THR A 68 19.41 -11.79 19.73
CA THR A 68 20.26 -12.91 20.18
C THR A 68 20.35 -14.04 19.16
N ASN A 69 19.32 -14.29 18.35
CA ASN A 69 19.31 -15.32 17.32
C ASN A 69 19.76 -14.78 15.95
N ALA A 70 20.98 -14.24 15.90
CA ALA A 70 21.50 -13.56 14.71
C ALA A 70 21.78 -14.51 13.51
N TYR A 71 21.76 -15.82 13.71
CA TYR A 71 21.83 -16.81 12.63
C TYR A 71 20.64 -16.70 11.66
N LEU A 72 19.51 -16.15 12.11
CA LEU A 72 18.36 -15.87 11.24
C LEU A 72 18.70 -14.82 10.16
N LEU A 73 19.40 -13.75 10.55
CA LEU A 73 19.90 -12.73 9.62
C LEU A 73 20.99 -13.31 8.71
N ALA A 74 21.94 -14.04 9.31
CA ALA A 74 23.02 -14.64 8.55
C ALA A 74 22.51 -15.67 7.53
N GLY A 75 21.41 -16.38 7.83
CA GLY A 75 20.76 -17.30 6.89
C GLY A 75 20.28 -16.61 5.62
N ILE A 76 19.71 -15.41 5.76
CA ILE A 76 19.31 -14.58 4.62
C ILE A 76 20.54 -14.17 3.80
N ALA A 77 21.57 -13.60 4.44
CA ALA A 77 22.80 -13.18 3.76
C ALA A 77 23.54 -14.35 3.06
N ILE A 78 23.46 -15.55 3.63
CA ILE A 78 23.96 -16.77 2.99
C ILE A 78 23.20 -17.07 1.70
N THR A 79 21.87 -17.02 1.75
CA THR A 79 21.03 -17.32 0.59
C THR A 79 21.17 -16.28 -0.52
N GLU A 80 21.28 -14.99 -0.16
CA GLU A 80 21.35 -13.92 -1.16
C GLU A 80 22.70 -13.87 -1.89
N THR A 81 23.80 -13.95 -1.15
CA THR A 81 25.13 -13.65 -1.71
C THR A 81 26.24 -14.56 -1.20
N GLU A 82 25.92 -15.62 -0.46
CA GLU A 82 26.90 -16.41 0.29
C GLU A 82 27.82 -15.54 1.17
N LEU A 83 27.24 -14.51 1.81
CA LEU A 83 27.94 -13.51 2.62
C LEU A 83 28.83 -12.51 1.85
N ALA A 84 28.77 -12.47 0.52
CA ALA A 84 29.51 -11.47 -0.25
C ALA A 84 28.88 -10.08 -0.11
N GLN A 85 29.70 -9.09 0.24
CA GLN A 85 29.36 -7.67 0.21
C GLN A 85 29.97 -7.01 -1.03
N CYS A 86 31.16 -7.45 -1.42
CA CYS A 86 31.96 -6.81 -2.46
C CYS A 86 31.83 -7.57 -3.77
N TRP A 87 31.76 -6.85 -4.88
CA TRP A 87 31.70 -7.49 -6.20
C TRP A 87 32.92 -8.39 -6.46
N SER A 88 34.10 -8.04 -5.92
CA SER A 88 35.30 -8.89 -5.99
C SER A 88 35.13 -10.25 -5.30
N GLU A 89 34.19 -10.37 -4.37
CA GLU A 89 33.85 -11.60 -3.67
C GLU A 89 32.84 -12.44 -4.47
N ALA A 90 32.17 -11.89 -5.49
CA ALA A 90 31.11 -12.56 -6.25
C ALA A 90 30.96 -11.96 -7.66
N GLN A 91 31.92 -12.25 -8.55
CA GLN A 91 32.04 -11.56 -9.85
C GLN A 91 30.99 -11.98 -10.91
N TRP A 92 30.16 -12.98 -10.60
CA TRP A 92 29.01 -13.35 -11.45
C TRP A 92 27.90 -12.29 -11.41
N ALA A 93 27.90 -11.44 -10.39
CA ALA A 93 26.90 -10.40 -10.19
C ALA A 93 27.29 -9.04 -10.78
N CYS A 94 26.37 -8.07 -10.75
CA CYS A 94 26.60 -6.73 -11.24
C CYS A 94 27.41 -5.88 -10.26
N GLN A 95 28.01 -4.80 -10.77
CA GLN A 95 28.77 -3.84 -9.96
C GLN A 95 27.85 -2.74 -9.43
N GLY A 96 27.74 -2.64 -8.11
CA GLY A 96 27.05 -1.57 -7.40
C GLY A 96 27.92 -0.33 -7.19
N PRO A 97 27.45 0.62 -6.35
CA PRO A 97 28.25 1.76 -5.91
C PRO A 97 29.48 1.35 -5.08
N ASN A 98 30.49 2.23 -5.02
CA ASN A 98 31.74 1.93 -4.31
C ASN A 98 31.57 1.96 -2.79
N SER A 99 32.29 1.07 -2.11
CA SER A 99 32.29 0.96 -0.65
C SER A 99 33.71 1.02 -0.08
N PRO A 100 33.90 1.67 1.09
CA PRO A 100 35.16 1.60 1.82
C PRO A 100 35.49 0.17 2.27
N ASP A 101 34.49 -0.66 2.59
CA ASP A 101 34.69 -2.05 3.03
C ASP A 101 35.15 -2.96 1.89
N CYS A 102 35.00 -2.49 0.65
CA CYS A 102 35.48 -3.15 -0.57
C CYS A 102 36.79 -2.54 -1.09
N GLY A 103 37.57 -1.88 -0.21
CA GLY A 103 38.82 -1.23 -0.58
C GLY A 103 38.64 -0.07 -1.56
N GLY A 104 37.46 0.56 -1.57
CA GLY A 104 37.06 1.58 -2.55
C GLY A 104 36.47 1.02 -3.84
N GLY A 105 36.39 -0.30 -3.98
CA GLY A 105 35.72 -0.98 -5.09
C GLY A 105 34.19 -1.11 -4.91
N PRO A 106 33.48 -1.63 -5.92
CA PRO A 106 32.02 -1.73 -5.91
C PRO A 106 31.50 -2.82 -4.95
N VAL A 107 30.36 -2.54 -4.32
CA VAL A 107 29.54 -3.58 -3.69
C VAL A 107 28.95 -4.49 -4.75
N ILE A 108 28.58 -5.70 -4.36
CA ILE A 108 27.78 -6.58 -5.22
C ILE A 108 26.40 -5.95 -5.49
N ALA A 109 25.91 -6.03 -6.72
CA ALA A 109 24.56 -5.63 -7.12
C ALA A 109 23.87 -6.75 -7.91
N GLY A 110 22.55 -6.90 -7.76
CA GLY A 110 21.75 -8.00 -8.31
C GLY A 110 22.08 -8.37 -9.77
N ALA A 111 22.16 -9.67 -10.05
CA ALA A 111 22.41 -10.22 -11.40
C ALA A 111 21.12 -10.68 -12.10
N SER A 112 20.05 -10.88 -11.33
CA SER A 112 18.80 -11.50 -11.76
C SER A 112 17.65 -10.52 -11.97
N ASP A 113 17.81 -9.27 -11.52
CA ASP A 113 16.76 -8.25 -11.52
C ASP A 113 16.71 -7.43 -12.81
N GLY A 114 17.76 -7.53 -13.63
CA GLY A 114 17.86 -6.85 -14.92
C GLY A 114 19.30 -6.80 -15.44
N PRO A 115 19.53 -6.31 -16.67
CA PRO A 115 20.88 -6.19 -17.20
C PRO A 115 21.71 -5.19 -16.38
N CYS A 116 22.97 -5.51 -16.05
CA CYS A 116 23.82 -4.68 -15.18
C CYS A 116 23.94 -3.20 -15.59
N HIS A 117 23.75 -2.87 -16.88
CA HIS A 117 23.84 -1.48 -17.36
C HIS A 117 22.63 -0.62 -16.95
N HIS A 118 21.51 -1.22 -16.56
CA HIS A 118 20.35 -0.52 -16.02
C HIS A 118 20.55 -0.06 -14.58
N ARG A 119 21.56 -0.61 -13.88
CA ARG A 119 21.82 -0.34 -12.46
C ARG A 119 20.60 -0.61 -11.58
N GLU A 120 19.81 -1.61 -11.98
CA GLU A 120 18.66 -2.15 -11.27
C GLU A 120 19.12 -3.34 -10.41
N GLY A 121 18.49 -3.54 -9.25
CA GLY A 121 18.68 -4.72 -8.42
C GLY A 121 19.23 -4.46 -7.02
N GLY A 122 19.37 -5.56 -6.27
CA GLY A 122 19.72 -5.53 -4.85
C GLY A 122 21.17 -5.19 -4.53
N LEU A 123 21.43 -4.29 -3.57
CA LEU A 123 22.77 -3.89 -3.16
C LEU A 123 23.29 -4.70 -1.96
N GLY A 124 24.54 -5.17 -2.05
CA GLY A 124 25.33 -5.71 -0.93
C GLY A 124 24.84 -7.02 -0.35
N LEU A 125 25.25 -7.29 0.89
CA LEU A 125 25.09 -8.55 1.61
C LEU A 125 23.64 -9.07 1.68
N PHE A 126 22.68 -8.16 1.77
CA PHE A 126 21.25 -8.45 1.86
C PHE A 126 20.49 -8.04 0.60
N GLN A 127 21.17 -7.69 -0.49
CA GLN A 127 20.53 -7.37 -1.77
C GLN A 127 19.35 -6.38 -1.62
N PHE A 128 19.50 -5.32 -0.83
CA PHE A 128 18.41 -4.33 -0.66
C PHE A 128 18.08 -3.66 -1.99
N ASP A 129 16.80 -3.66 -2.34
CA ASP A 129 16.33 -3.16 -3.62
C ASP A 129 15.17 -2.17 -3.46
N ALA A 130 15.18 -1.12 -4.28
CA ALA A 130 14.11 -0.14 -4.45
C ALA A 130 14.02 0.32 -5.93
N GLY A 131 14.47 -0.51 -6.87
CA GLY A 131 14.60 -0.21 -8.30
C GLY A 131 16.07 -0.02 -8.69
N THR A 132 16.47 1.22 -8.94
CA THR A 132 17.85 1.55 -9.28
C THR A 132 18.74 1.70 -8.04
N HIS A 133 20.06 1.57 -8.20
CA HIS A 133 21.02 1.83 -7.11
C HIS A 133 20.78 3.17 -6.42
N ALA A 134 20.42 4.22 -7.18
CA ALA A 134 20.16 5.55 -6.63
C ALA A 134 18.88 5.57 -5.78
N GLN A 135 17.82 4.90 -6.24
CA GLN A 135 16.58 4.76 -5.47
C GLN A 135 16.80 3.95 -4.19
N THR A 136 17.57 2.87 -4.26
CA THR A 136 17.96 2.06 -3.09
C THR A 136 18.74 2.88 -2.07
N LEU A 137 19.73 3.66 -2.51
CA LEU A 137 20.49 4.54 -1.61
C LEU A 137 19.64 5.69 -1.06
N ASN A 138 18.68 6.21 -1.81
CA ASN A 138 17.74 7.21 -1.29
C ASN A 138 16.82 6.63 -0.21
N ARG A 139 16.40 5.37 -0.37
CA ARG A 139 15.52 4.68 0.59
C ARG A 139 16.22 4.28 1.87
N TYR A 140 17.40 3.66 1.76
CA TYR A 140 18.11 3.06 2.91
C TYR A 140 19.30 3.89 3.40
N GLY A 141 19.65 4.96 2.68
CA GLY A 141 20.82 5.80 2.96
C GLY A 141 22.14 5.18 2.51
N ASN A 142 23.19 6.00 2.41
CA ASN A 142 24.52 5.53 1.98
C ASN A 142 25.20 4.52 2.94
N GLY A 143 24.66 4.35 4.16
CA GLY A 143 25.19 3.41 5.14
C GLY A 143 25.21 1.96 4.64
N ILE A 144 24.24 1.56 3.80
CA ILE A 144 24.14 0.19 3.26
C ILE A 144 25.24 -0.18 2.26
N LEU A 145 26.16 0.73 1.96
CA LEU A 145 27.37 0.38 1.21
C LEU A 145 28.40 -0.34 2.09
N THR A 146 28.31 -0.20 3.41
CA THR A 146 29.17 -0.89 4.39
C THR A 146 28.53 -2.16 4.91
N VAL A 147 29.34 -3.11 5.38
CA VAL A 147 28.89 -4.36 6.02
C VAL A 147 28.07 -4.04 7.28
N ASP A 148 28.53 -3.12 8.14
CA ASP A 148 27.78 -2.75 9.35
C ASP A 148 26.44 -2.08 9.03
N GLY A 149 26.41 -1.17 8.06
CA GLY A 149 25.17 -0.51 7.65
C GLY A 149 24.17 -1.47 6.99
N GLN A 150 24.66 -2.45 6.23
CA GLN A 150 23.84 -3.55 5.70
C GLN A 150 23.19 -4.36 6.82
N ILE A 151 23.97 -4.74 7.83
CA ILE A 151 23.46 -5.51 8.97
C ILE A 151 22.46 -4.68 9.79
N GLY A 152 22.73 -3.39 10.00
CA GLY A 152 21.81 -2.48 10.66
C GLY A 152 20.46 -2.39 9.95
N ALA A 153 20.49 -2.14 8.63
CA ALA A 153 19.29 -2.10 7.81
C ALA A 153 18.55 -3.46 7.78
N ALA A 154 19.28 -4.57 7.77
CA ALA A 154 18.69 -5.91 7.80
C ALA A 154 17.99 -6.24 9.11
N ILE A 155 18.52 -5.78 10.25
CA ILE A 155 17.86 -5.94 11.55
C ILE A 155 16.51 -5.20 11.54
N ASP A 156 16.49 -3.94 11.10
CA ASP A 156 15.26 -3.16 11.07
C ASP A 156 14.25 -3.74 10.07
N TYR A 157 14.74 -4.21 8.92
CA TYR A 157 13.92 -4.90 7.94
C TYR A 157 13.31 -6.20 8.49
N VAL A 158 14.11 -7.06 9.12
CA VAL A 158 13.65 -8.35 9.67
C VAL A 158 12.69 -8.15 10.85
N VAL A 159 12.93 -7.17 11.72
CA VAL A 159 11.99 -6.81 12.78
C VAL A 159 10.66 -6.36 12.17
N ASN A 160 10.69 -5.51 11.14
CA ASN A 160 9.47 -5.10 10.45
C ASN A 160 8.77 -6.27 9.74
N MET A 161 9.55 -7.14 9.09
CA MET A 161 9.09 -8.35 8.40
C MET A 161 8.33 -9.27 9.36
N VAL A 162 8.88 -9.53 10.54
CA VAL A 162 8.22 -10.32 11.60
C VAL A 162 6.97 -9.61 12.10
N LYS A 163 6.97 -8.28 12.29
CA LYS A 163 5.76 -7.55 12.73
C LYS A 163 4.58 -7.70 11.79
N ILE A 164 4.83 -7.72 10.48
CA ILE A 164 3.78 -7.74 9.45
C ILE A 164 3.51 -9.15 8.90
N SER A 165 4.22 -10.16 9.39
CA SER A 165 4.11 -11.51 8.88
C SER A 165 2.81 -12.18 9.32
N ALA A 166 2.08 -12.73 8.35
CA ALA A 166 0.91 -13.56 8.60
C ALA A 166 1.27 -14.92 9.24
N TYR A 167 2.55 -15.29 9.27
CA TYR A 167 3.02 -16.57 9.82
C TYR A 167 3.53 -16.45 11.25
N THR A 168 3.88 -15.26 11.72
CA THR A 168 4.40 -15.06 13.08
C THR A 168 3.26 -14.71 14.03
N THR A 169 3.38 -15.11 15.30
CA THR A 169 2.36 -14.86 16.32
C THR A 169 2.91 -13.95 17.42
N ASN A 170 2.06 -13.07 17.97
CA ASN A 170 2.41 -12.16 19.06
C ASN A 170 3.67 -11.30 18.78
N ALA A 171 3.77 -10.77 17.56
CA ALA A 171 4.96 -10.07 17.06
C ALA A 171 4.69 -8.61 16.64
N GLU A 172 3.51 -8.05 16.95
CA GLU A 172 2.94 -6.88 16.25
C GLU A 172 3.61 -5.52 16.54
N THR A 173 4.60 -5.50 17.44
CA THR A 173 5.37 -4.30 17.81
C THR A 173 6.85 -4.60 17.73
N ASP A 174 7.72 -3.59 17.63
CA ASP A 174 9.16 -3.79 17.60
C ASP A 174 9.68 -4.62 18.79
N ALA A 175 9.16 -4.33 20.00
CA ALA A 175 9.53 -5.08 21.20
C ALA A 175 9.09 -6.55 21.11
N LYS A 176 7.88 -6.80 20.63
CA LYS A 176 7.32 -8.14 20.47
C LYS A 176 7.99 -8.93 19.34
N ALA A 177 8.27 -8.32 18.20
CA ALA A 177 8.99 -8.96 17.10
C ALA A 177 10.43 -9.30 17.50
N ARG A 178 11.12 -8.41 18.21
CA ARG A 178 12.44 -8.72 18.79
C ARG A 178 12.33 -9.85 19.81
N ALA A 179 11.29 -9.87 20.64
CA ALA A 179 11.05 -10.98 21.57
C ALA A 179 10.78 -12.29 20.83
N TRP A 180 10.00 -12.27 19.74
CA TRP A 180 9.72 -13.45 18.90
C TRP A 180 11.01 -13.98 18.26
N LEU A 181 11.81 -13.10 17.65
CA LEU A 181 13.11 -13.44 17.08
C LEU A 181 14.06 -14.03 18.12
N ASN A 182 14.10 -13.46 19.33
CA ASN A 182 14.97 -13.92 20.41
C ASN A 182 14.48 -15.21 21.09
N ALA A 183 13.16 -15.46 21.07
CA ALA A 183 12.55 -16.68 21.57
C ALA A 183 12.55 -17.81 20.54
N PHE A 184 12.98 -17.54 19.30
CA PHE A 184 13.00 -18.52 18.23
C PHE A 184 13.85 -19.74 18.60
N ASP A 185 13.22 -20.91 18.65
CA ASP A 185 13.90 -22.19 18.81
C ASP A 185 14.03 -22.86 17.44
N VAL A 186 15.27 -22.97 16.96
CA VAL A 186 15.56 -23.63 15.69
C VAL A 186 15.17 -25.11 15.68
N ASN A 187 14.96 -25.76 16.83
CA ASN A 187 14.50 -27.14 16.89
C ASN A 187 12.98 -27.28 16.75
N ASP A 188 12.22 -26.21 16.90
CA ASP A 188 10.77 -26.20 16.70
C ASP A 188 10.42 -26.18 15.20
N PRO A 189 9.82 -27.24 14.64
CA PRO A 189 9.46 -27.30 13.23
C PRO A 189 8.41 -26.26 12.81
N VAL A 190 7.52 -25.85 13.73
CA VAL A 190 6.50 -24.85 13.46
C VAL A 190 7.14 -23.48 13.36
N LEU A 191 8.00 -23.11 14.31
CA LEU A 191 8.71 -21.84 14.24
C LEU A 191 9.61 -21.76 13.01
N ARG A 192 10.34 -22.83 12.67
CA ARG A 192 11.12 -22.88 11.42
C ARG A 192 10.26 -22.63 10.19
N ASP A 193 9.13 -23.33 10.06
CA ASP A 193 8.21 -23.15 8.94
C ASP A 193 7.67 -21.70 8.88
N GLN A 194 7.28 -21.14 10.03
CA GLN A 194 6.84 -19.74 10.11
C GLN A 194 7.92 -18.76 9.67
N TRP A 195 9.17 -18.95 10.12
CA TRP A 195 10.30 -18.12 9.73
C TRP A 195 10.57 -18.20 8.23
N ILE A 196 10.70 -19.41 7.67
CA ILE A 196 11.00 -19.57 6.24
C ILE A 196 9.89 -18.99 5.38
N LYS A 197 8.62 -19.25 5.70
CA LYS A 197 7.47 -18.64 4.99
C LYS A 197 7.46 -17.12 5.11
N THR A 198 7.86 -16.58 6.26
CA THR A 198 8.01 -15.15 6.47
C THR A 198 9.07 -14.56 5.56
N VAL A 199 10.28 -15.14 5.52
CA VAL A 199 11.36 -14.70 4.64
C VAL A 199 10.93 -14.78 3.17
N LEU A 200 10.33 -15.90 2.75
CA LEU A 200 9.87 -16.07 1.37
C LEU A 200 8.87 -14.98 0.95
N ARG A 201 7.84 -14.75 1.77
CA ARG A 201 6.74 -13.84 1.40
C ARG A 201 7.14 -12.37 1.48
N TYR A 202 7.93 -11.99 2.47
CA TYR A 202 8.12 -10.59 2.84
C TYR A 202 9.51 -10.04 2.55
N TYR A 203 10.53 -10.90 2.47
CA TYR A 203 11.88 -10.50 2.07
C TYR A 203 12.09 -10.79 0.58
N ASN A 204 11.83 -12.03 0.17
CA ASN A 204 12.08 -12.49 -1.19
C ASN A 204 10.95 -12.17 -2.18
N GLY A 205 9.73 -11.96 -1.68
CA GLY A 205 8.56 -11.59 -2.48
C GLY A 205 7.83 -12.75 -3.17
N CYS A 206 8.29 -14.00 -3.04
CA CYS A 206 7.58 -15.17 -3.58
C CYS A 206 6.35 -15.51 -2.74
N GLN A 207 5.23 -15.88 -3.37
CA GLN A 207 3.95 -16.13 -2.66
C GLN A 207 3.58 -17.63 -2.60
N PRO A 208 2.80 -18.07 -1.59
CA PRO A 208 2.29 -19.43 -1.55
C PRO A 208 1.56 -19.80 -2.83
N GLY A 209 1.87 -20.96 -3.39
CA GLY A 209 1.29 -21.45 -4.64
C GLY A 209 1.98 -20.95 -5.91
N TRP A 210 2.92 -20.01 -5.83
CA TRP A 210 3.75 -19.64 -6.98
C TRP A 210 4.82 -20.71 -7.24
N ARG A 211 5.24 -20.86 -8.49
CA ARG A 211 6.25 -21.86 -8.88
C ARG A 211 7.59 -21.69 -8.15
N CYS A 212 7.94 -20.46 -7.76
CA CYS A 212 9.13 -20.17 -6.99
C CYS A 212 9.07 -20.65 -5.53
N TRP A 213 7.87 -20.98 -5.00
CA TRP A 213 7.67 -21.15 -3.56
C TRP A 213 8.40 -22.35 -3.01
N ALA A 214 8.18 -23.54 -3.58
CA ALA A 214 8.81 -24.76 -3.10
C ALA A 214 10.35 -24.74 -3.26
N PRO A 215 10.92 -24.35 -4.42
CA PRO A 215 12.37 -24.24 -4.57
C PRO A 215 12.99 -23.23 -3.60
N ARG A 216 12.41 -22.03 -3.47
CA ARG A 216 12.95 -21.00 -2.57
C ARG A 216 12.80 -21.37 -1.11
N TYR A 217 11.74 -22.09 -0.73
CA TYR A 217 11.56 -22.58 0.64
C TYR A 217 12.75 -23.46 1.05
N GLU A 218 13.14 -24.39 0.17
CA GLU A 218 14.31 -25.22 0.37
C GLU A 218 15.60 -24.38 0.43
N THR A 219 15.77 -23.42 -0.48
CA THR A 219 16.96 -22.55 -0.51
C THR A 219 17.15 -21.75 0.80
N TYR A 220 16.11 -21.06 1.29
CA TYR A 220 16.23 -20.29 2.52
C TYR A 220 16.30 -21.17 3.77
N SER A 221 15.65 -22.33 3.77
CA SER A 221 15.81 -23.33 4.85
C SER A 221 17.27 -23.79 4.93
N ASN A 222 17.88 -24.14 3.80
CA ASN A 222 19.27 -24.56 3.75
C ASN A 222 20.23 -23.42 4.12
N GLY A 223 19.94 -22.19 3.71
CA GLY A 223 20.72 -21.01 4.09
C GLY A 223 20.72 -20.77 5.61
N MET A 224 19.55 -20.88 6.26
CA MET A 224 19.43 -20.79 7.71
C MET A 224 20.26 -21.86 8.43
N TRP A 225 20.17 -23.13 8.00
CA TRP A 225 20.97 -24.21 8.58
C TRP A 225 22.47 -24.03 8.35
N THR A 226 22.86 -23.60 7.15
CA THR A 226 24.27 -23.29 6.83
C THR A 226 24.81 -22.20 7.76
N ALA A 227 24.05 -21.11 7.95
CA ALA A 227 24.44 -20.02 8.84
C ALA A 227 24.52 -20.45 10.31
N LEU A 228 23.71 -21.41 10.74
CA LEU A 228 23.77 -21.97 12.07
C LEU A 228 25.01 -22.87 12.23
N ASP A 229 25.20 -23.83 11.34
CA ASP A 229 26.15 -24.93 11.52
C ASP A 229 27.60 -24.52 11.22
N GLU A 230 27.83 -23.75 10.15
CA GLU A 230 29.17 -23.39 9.69
C GLU A 230 30.05 -22.71 10.76
N PRO A 231 29.56 -21.71 11.54
CA PRO A 231 30.37 -21.09 12.58
C PRO A 231 30.42 -21.89 13.89
N GLY A 232 29.78 -23.05 13.98
CA GLY A 232 29.82 -23.94 15.17
C GLY A 232 28.49 -24.05 15.95
N GLY A 233 27.35 -23.81 15.31
CA GLY A 233 26.02 -24.02 15.90
C GLY A 233 25.63 -22.93 16.92
N LEU A 234 24.63 -23.26 17.76
CA LEU A 234 24.11 -22.35 18.79
C LEU A 234 25.19 -21.88 19.79
N ALA A 235 26.27 -22.64 19.97
CA ALA A 235 27.40 -22.24 20.83
C ALA A 235 28.12 -20.99 20.30
N PHE A 236 28.17 -20.81 18.99
CA PHE A 236 28.70 -19.59 18.40
C PHE A 236 27.71 -18.42 18.54
N TRP A 237 26.42 -18.66 18.34
CA TRP A 237 25.42 -17.59 18.28
C TRP A 237 24.89 -17.12 19.65
N GLY A 238 25.04 -17.92 20.71
CA GLY A 238 24.64 -17.57 22.07
C GLY A 238 25.42 -16.38 22.67
N PRO A 239 24.96 -15.83 23.81
CA PRO A 239 25.66 -14.74 24.49
C PRO A 239 27.10 -15.14 24.81
N PRO A 240 28.08 -14.23 24.68
CA PRO A 240 29.46 -14.53 25.02
C PRO A 240 29.53 -14.94 26.49
N ALA A 241 30.22 -16.05 26.77
CA ALA A 241 30.47 -16.49 28.14
C ALA A 241 31.11 -15.32 28.93
N GLY A 242 30.53 -14.99 30.09
CA GLY A 242 31.15 -14.04 31.00
C GLY A 242 32.55 -14.51 31.45
N PRO A 243 33.34 -13.65 32.13
CA PRO A 243 34.70 -13.99 32.57
C PRO A 243 34.80 -15.28 33.39
N ASP A 244 33.69 -15.69 34.02
CA ASP A 244 33.60 -16.86 34.91
C ASP A 244 32.94 -18.10 34.26
N GLY A 245 32.65 -18.07 32.95
CA GLY A 245 32.05 -19.21 32.24
C GLY A 245 30.57 -19.48 32.57
N VAL A 246 29.89 -18.54 33.23
CA VAL A 246 28.45 -18.63 33.55
C VAL A 246 27.64 -17.89 32.48
N VAL A 247 26.78 -18.62 31.80
CA VAL A 247 25.76 -18.09 30.89
C VAL A 247 24.63 -17.47 31.74
N PRO A 248 24.17 -16.23 31.50
CA PRO A 248 22.98 -15.70 32.16
C PRO A 248 21.79 -16.59 31.82
N GLU A 249 21.09 -17.11 32.82
CA GLU A 249 19.90 -17.94 32.63
C GLU A 249 18.83 -17.16 31.84
N ALA A 250 18.26 -17.81 30.83
CA ALA A 250 17.17 -17.26 30.05
C ALA A 250 16.00 -16.86 30.98
N PRO A 251 15.24 -15.79 30.67
CA PRO A 251 13.98 -15.56 31.35
C PRO A 251 13.12 -16.83 31.22
N PRO A 252 12.41 -17.25 32.29
CA PRO A 252 11.66 -18.49 32.27
C PRO A 252 10.64 -18.49 31.12
N PRO A 253 10.39 -19.65 30.48
CA PRO A 253 9.40 -19.76 29.43
C PRO A 253 8.04 -19.25 29.95
N ALA A 254 7.30 -18.56 29.09
CA ALA A 254 5.90 -18.25 29.38
C ALA A 254 5.20 -19.55 29.80
N ALA A 255 4.41 -19.48 30.87
CA ALA A 255 3.73 -20.63 31.44
C ALA A 255 2.99 -21.44 30.34
N PRO A 256 2.93 -22.79 30.44
CA PRO A 256 2.11 -23.58 29.53
C PRO A 256 0.67 -23.02 29.50
N PRO A 257 -0.03 -23.09 28.36
CA PRO A 257 -1.38 -22.59 28.26
C PRO A 257 -2.23 -23.18 29.39
N PRO A 258 -3.11 -22.37 30.03
CA PRO A 258 -3.97 -22.88 31.08
C PRO A 258 -4.77 -24.09 30.56
N PRO A 259 -5.18 -25.02 31.45
CA PRO A 259 -6.12 -26.08 31.06
C PRO A 259 -7.32 -25.46 30.33
N PRO A 260 -7.96 -26.19 29.38
CA PRO A 260 -9.11 -25.66 28.64
C PRO A 260 -10.10 -25.10 29.64
N SER A 261 -10.36 -23.80 29.48
CA SER A 261 -11.19 -23.04 30.39
C SER A 261 -12.59 -23.68 30.47
N ALA A 262 -13.24 -23.54 31.62
CA ALA A 262 -14.61 -24.04 31.84
C ALA A 262 -15.67 -23.28 31.03
N GLY A 263 -15.25 -22.43 30.09
CA GLY A 263 -16.07 -21.48 29.36
C GLY A 263 -16.27 -20.18 30.14
N THR A 264 -16.47 -19.08 29.40
CA THR A 264 -16.68 -17.74 29.93
C THR A 264 -18.10 -17.27 29.61
N ARG A 265 -18.75 -16.61 30.57
CA ARG A 265 -20.07 -15.99 30.41
C ARG A 265 -20.21 -14.73 31.27
N CYS A 266 -21.12 -13.84 30.88
CA CYS A 266 -21.47 -12.62 31.60
C CYS A 266 -22.85 -12.76 32.22
N GLY A 267 -22.91 -13.05 33.52
CA GLY A 267 -24.17 -13.34 34.21
C GLY A 267 -24.86 -14.58 33.64
N ASP A 268 -26.07 -14.40 33.11
CA ASP A 268 -26.88 -15.46 32.51
C ASP A 268 -26.67 -15.60 30.99
N SER A 269 -25.64 -14.97 30.42
CA SER A 269 -25.31 -15.11 29.00
C SER A 269 -24.95 -16.56 28.62
N PRO A 270 -25.08 -16.93 27.33
CA PRO A 270 -24.47 -18.13 26.79
C PRO A 270 -22.96 -18.23 27.09
N LEU A 271 -22.47 -19.46 27.08
CA LEU A 271 -21.08 -19.80 27.33
C LEU A 271 -20.27 -19.70 26.02
N VAL A 272 -19.12 -19.05 26.06
CA VAL A 272 -18.10 -19.15 25.01
C VAL A 272 -16.95 -20.00 25.49
N VAL A 273 -16.39 -20.83 24.60
CA VAL A 273 -15.35 -21.82 24.94
C VAL A 273 -14.17 -21.75 23.96
N GLY A 274 -13.09 -22.46 24.30
CA GLY A 274 -11.98 -22.73 23.38
C GLY A 274 -11.24 -21.48 22.91
N ALA A 275 -10.79 -21.48 21.66
CA ALA A 275 -10.00 -20.37 21.12
C ALA A 275 -10.77 -19.05 21.05
N ILE A 276 -12.10 -19.11 20.86
CA ILE A 276 -12.99 -17.95 20.88
C ILE A 276 -13.01 -17.33 22.28
N GLU A 277 -13.17 -18.15 23.31
CA GLU A 277 -13.10 -17.71 24.71
C GLU A 277 -11.75 -17.10 25.04
N GLU A 278 -10.65 -17.74 24.66
CA GLU A 278 -9.32 -17.21 24.90
C GLU A 278 -9.15 -15.82 24.27
N ARG A 279 -9.67 -15.61 23.06
CA ARG A 279 -9.65 -14.29 22.43
C ARG A 279 -10.54 -13.30 23.19
N TYR A 280 -11.74 -13.72 23.56
CA TYR A 280 -12.70 -12.90 24.31
C TYR A 280 -12.09 -12.40 25.63
N LEU A 281 -11.45 -13.27 26.40
CA LEU A 281 -10.75 -12.91 27.63
C LEU A 281 -9.56 -11.96 27.37
N ARG A 282 -8.79 -12.17 26.30
CA ARG A 282 -7.65 -11.31 25.93
C ARG A 282 -8.05 -9.86 25.63
N ILE A 283 -9.27 -9.62 25.15
CA ILE A 283 -9.77 -8.28 24.82
C ILE A 283 -10.61 -7.65 25.95
N GLY A 284 -10.68 -8.29 27.13
CA GLY A 284 -11.36 -7.75 28.31
C GLY A 284 -12.66 -8.46 28.69
N GLY A 285 -13.04 -9.54 28.01
CA GLY A 285 -14.22 -10.34 28.33
C GLY A 285 -15.50 -9.50 28.36
N CYS A 286 -16.25 -9.60 29.46
CA CYS A 286 -17.51 -8.88 29.66
C CYS A 286 -17.39 -7.36 29.61
N ASP A 287 -16.19 -6.82 29.89
CA ASP A 287 -15.91 -5.38 29.85
C ASP A 287 -15.34 -4.93 28.50
N SER A 288 -15.20 -5.86 27.54
CA SER A 288 -14.71 -5.54 26.20
C SER A 288 -15.75 -4.79 25.36
N PRO A 289 -15.35 -4.15 24.26
CA PRO A 289 -16.28 -3.52 23.32
C PRO A 289 -17.36 -4.47 22.77
N LEU A 290 -17.14 -5.78 22.82
CA LEU A 290 -18.12 -6.77 22.34
C LEU A 290 -19.36 -6.90 23.24
N GLY A 291 -19.23 -6.61 24.54
CA GLY A 291 -20.30 -6.87 25.52
C GLY A 291 -20.46 -8.37 25.82
N ALA A 292 -21.64 -8.77 26.30
CA ALA A 292 -21.91 -10.15 26.68
C ALA A 292 -22.06 -11.07 25.46
N PRO A 293 -21.71 -12.36 25.57
CA PRO A 293 -22.09 -13.35 24.58
C PRO A 293 -23.61 -13.39 24.40
N VAL A 294 -24.09 -13.56 23.18
CA VAL A 294 -25.52 -13.78 22.86
C VAL A 294 -25.75 -15.11 22.14
N SER A 295 -24.68 -15.84 21.85
CA SER A 295 -24.73 -17.22 21.39
C SER A 295 -23.61 -18.04 22.02
N GLU A 296 -23.85 -19.35 22.08
CA GLU A 296 -22.77 -20.34 22.20
C GLU A 296 -21.90 -20.31 20.93
N GLU A 297 -20.88 -21.18 20.88
CA GLU A 297 -20.11 -21.42 19.67
C GLU A 297 -20.97 -22.12 18.60
N LEU A 298 -21.12 -21.46 17.45
CA LEU A 298 -21.87 -21.94 16.29
C LEU A 298 -20.92 -22.30 15.15
N ALA A 299 -21.34 -23.21 14.27
CA ALA A 299 -20.68 -23.37 12.98
C ALA A 299 -20.85 -22.09 12.14
N ALA A 300 -19.77 -21.66 11.48
CA ALA A 300 -19.87 -20.59 10.50
C ALA A 300 -20.72 -21.05 9.30
N PRO A 301 -21.47 -20.14 8.63
CA PRO A 301 -22.36 -20.48 7.51
C PRO A 301 -21.74 -21.27 6.35
N ASP A 302 -20.45 -21.10 6.07
CA ASP A 302 -19.71 -21.86 5.05
C ASP A 302 -19.29 -23.28 5.51
N GLY A 303 -19.48 -23.61 6.78
CA GLY A 303 -19.10 -24.87 7.40
C GLY A 303 -17.61 -25.01 7.75
N VAL A 304 -16.78 -24.00 7.50
CA VAL A 304 -15.32 -24.05 7.71
C VAL A 304 -14.97 -23.68 9.15
N GLY A 305 -15.42 -22.51 9.59
CA GLY A 305 -15.07 -21.93 10.86
C GLY A 305 -16.09 -22.14 11.98
N ARG A 306 -15.84 -21.44 13.07
CA ARG A 306 -16.71 -21.29 14.23
C ARG A 306 -16.92 -19.82 14.52
N VAL A 307 -18.09 -19.48 15.04
CA VAL A 307 -18.44 -18.11 15.40
C VAL A 307 -19.21 -18.08 16.71
N SER A 308 -18.87 -17.16 17.59
CA SER A 308 -19.75 -16.74 18.69
C SER A 308 -20.16 -15.29 18.48
N ARG A 309 -21.41 -14.99 18.79
CA ARG A 309 -22.00 -13.66 18.68
C ARG A 309 -22.02 -13.01 20.06
N PHE A 310 -21.82 -11.70 20.08
CA PHE A 310 -21.84 -10.86 21.25
C PHE A 310 -22.78 -9.67 21.00
N ASP A 311 -23.14 -8.93 22.04
CA ASP A 311 -24.05 -7.77 21.95
C ASP A 311 -23.67 -6.81 20.81
N ASN A 312 -22.38 -6.49 20.69
CA ASN A 312 -21.87 -5.47 19.78
C ASN A 312 -20.90 -6.02 18.73
N GLY A 313 -20.76 -7.34 18.61
CA GLY A 313 -19.85 -7.90 17.62
C GLY A 313 -19.84 -9.41 17.54
N VAL A 314 -18.79 -9.94 16.93
CA VAL A 314 -18.60 -11.37 16.68
C VAL A 314 -17.15 -11.73 16.89
N ILE A 315 -16.89 -12.97 17.30
CA ILE A 315 -15.55 -13.58 17.21
C ILE A 315 -15.66 -14.80 16.30
N TYR A 316 -14.87 -14.80 15.24
CA TYR A 316 -14.73 -15.92 14.32
C TYR A 316 -13.43 -16.66 14.60
N TRP A 317 -13.43 -17.97 14.41
CA TRP A 317 -12.27 -18.84 14.50
C TRP A 317 -12.22 -19.80 13.33
N THR A 318 -11.02 -20.02 12.78
CA THR A 318 -10.68 -21.17 11.94
C THR A 318 -9.37 -21.79 12.43
N PRO A 319 -9.07 -23.06 12.09
CA PRO A 319 -7.77 -23.66 12.34
C PRO A 319 -6.60 -22.87 11.72
N GLU A 320 -6.81 -22.25 10.57
CA GLU A 320 -5.78 -21.56 9.79
C GLU A 320 -5.51 -20.14 10.28
N THR A 321 -6.55 -19.42 10.70
CA THR A 321 -6.44 -18.00 11.10
C THR A 321 -6.40 -17.82 12.61
N GLY A 322 -7.01 -18.71 13.39
CA GLY A 322 -7.24 -18.49 14.82
C GLY A 322 -8.43 -17.57 15.09
N ALA A 323 -8.61 -17.18 16.36
CA ALA A 323 -9.82 -16.48 16.82
C ALA A 323 -9.64 -14.95 16.84
N PHE A 324 -10.50 -14.23 16.12
CA PHE A 324 -10.48 -12.77 16.03
C PHE A 324 -11.87 -12.15 16.07
N GLU A 325 -11.95 -11.01 16.76
CA GLU A 325 -13.13 -10.19 16.90
C GLU A 325 -13.30 -9.21 15.74
N VAL A 326 -14.55 -8.96 15.36
CA VAL A 326 -14.97 -7.88 14.47
C VAL A 326 -16.19 -7.22 15.09
N TYR A 327 -16.20 -5.90 15.21
CA TYR A 327 -17.27 -5.12 15.84
C TYR A 327 -17.43 -3.73 15.21
N GLY A 328 -18.43 -2.97 15.66
CA GLY A 328 -18.65 -1.59 15.22
C GLY A 328 -18.87 -1.43 13.71
N GLN A 329 -18.45 -0.29 13.16
CA GLN A 329 -18.62 0.03 11.73
C GLN A 329 -17.82 -0.90 10.81
N ILE A 330 -16.70 -1.46 11.30
CA ILE A 330 -15.93 -2.45 10.54
C ILE A 330 -16.76 -3.73 10.35
N LEU A 331 -17.49 -4.18 11.39
CA LEU A 331 -18.39 -5.32 11.28
C LEU A 331 -19.56 -5.05 10.33
N GLU A 332 -20.13 -3.85 10.38
CA GLU A 332 -21.21 -3.44 9.47
C GLU A 332 -20.73 -3.51 8.01
N LYS A 333 -19.59 -2.89 7.70
CA LYS A 333 -18.97 -2.94 6.37
C LYS A 333 -18.63 -4.37 5.93
N TRP A 334 -18.06 -5.19 6.81
CA TRP A 334 -17.75 -6.58 6.48
C TRP A 334 -19.00 -7.40 6.13
N ARG A 335 -20.11 -7.16 6.84
CA ARG A 335 -21.41 -7.81 6.56
C ARG A 335 -22.02 -7.35 5.24
N GLU A 336 -21.88 -6.08 4.87
CA GLU A 336 -22.31 -5.57 3.55
C GLU A 336 -21.66 -6.35 2.41
N HIS A 337 -20.40 -6.78 2.60
CA HIS A 337 -19.63 -7.57 1.63
C HIS A 337 -19.78 -9.09 1.78
N GLY A 338 -20.75 -9.56 2.58
CA GLY A 338 -21.08 -10.98 2.72
C GLY A 338 -20.35 -11.72 3.85
N ALA A 339 -19.70 -10.99 4.76
CA ALA A 339 -18.96 -11.54 5.89
C ALA A 339 -17.96 -12.65 5.49
N GLU A 340 -17.93 -13.79 6.16
CA GLU A 340 -16.98 -14.88 5.90
C GLU A 340 -17.15 -15.51 4.51
N THR A 341 -18.38 -15.48 3.97
CA THR A 341 -18.68 -15.95 2.60
C THR A 341 -18.32 -14.92 1.53
N GLY A 342 -17.96 -13.71 1.95
CA GLY A 342 -17.69 -12.55 1.12
C GLY A 342 -16.30 -12.52 0.50
N ILE A 343 -16.05 -11.44 -0.25
CA ILE A 343 -14.78 -11.20 -0.93
C ILE A 343 -13.58 -11.15 0.04
N LEU A 344 -13.81 -10.69 1.27
CA LEU A 344 -12.76 -10.50 2.29
C LEU A 344 -12.40 -11.79 3.06
N GLY A 345 -13.36 -12.70 3.26
CA GLY A 345 -13.15 -13.94 4.02
C GLY A 345 -13.11 -13.74 5.53
N TYR A 346 -12.44 -14.65 6.24
CA TYR A 346 -12.34 -14.63 7.71
C TYR A 346 -11.42 -13.51 8.23
N PRO A 347 -11.64 -13.00 9.45
CA PRO A 347 -10.71 -12.09 10.08
C PRO A 347 -9.42 -12.83 10.47
N ILE A 348 -8.28 -12.23 10.16
CA ILE A 348 -6.93 -12.71 10.54
C ILE A 348 -6.24 -11.76 11.53
N LYS A 349 -6.86 -10.61 11.81
CA LYS A 349 -6.45 -9.66 12.84
C LYS A 349 -7.64 -8.84 13.32
N GLY A 350 -7.82 -8.78 14.65
CA GLY A 350 -8.85 -7.95 15.28
C GLY A 350 -8.58 -6.44 15.19
N GLU A 351 -9.58 -5.65 15.54
CA GLU A 351 -9.57 -4.19 15.38
C GLU A 351 -8.40 -3.54 16.12
N THR A 352 -7.49 -2.93 15.36
CA THR A 352 -6.27 -2.31 15.84
C THR A 352 -6.28 -0.83 15.48
N ALA A 353 -5.67 0.03 16.30
CA ALA A 353 -5.45 1.42 15.94
C ALA A 353 -4.52 1.51 14.73
N ALA A 354 -4.88 2.35 13.76
CA ALA A 354 -4.06 2.65 12.61
C ALA A 354 -2.90 3.58 13.01
N PRO A 355 -1.65 3.27 12.65
CA PRO A 355 -0.50 4.15 12.86
C PRO A 355 -0.74 5.58 12.34
N GLY A 356 -0.36 6.60 13.13
CA GLY A 356 -0.27 7.98 12.63
C GLY A 356 -1.58 8.76 12.53
N GLY A 357 -2.74 8.18 12.91
CA GLY A 357 -4.03 8.87 12.88
C GLY A 357 -5.02 8.37 13.94
N ASP A 358 -6.27 8.80 13.83
CA ASP A 358 -7.41 8.38 14.67
C ASP A 358 -8.21 7.20 14.08
N GLY A 359 -7.70 6.60 13.00
CA GLY A 359 -8.29 5.46 12.34
C GLY A 359 -8.10 4.13 13.08
N ARG A 360 -8.94 3.15 12.74
CA ARG A 360 -8.84 1.75 13.19
C ARG A 360 -9.01 0.83 12.01
N TYR A 361 -8.44 -0.37 12.07
CA TYR A 361 -8.55 -1.34 10.98
C TYR A 361 -8.61 -2.77 11.48
N SER A 362 -9.22 -3.63 10.68
CA SER A 362 -9.14 -5.08 10.81
C SER A 362 -8.62 -5.69 9.52
N VAL A 363 -7.93 -6.82 9.62
CA VAL A 363 -7.38 -7.53 8.46
C VAL A 363 -8.13 -8.84 8.30
N PHE A 364 -8.46 -9.15 7.05
CA PHE A 364 -9.15 -10.37 6.63
C PHE A 364 -8.25 -11.17 5.69
N GLU A 365 -8.61 -12.42 5.41
CA GLU A 365 -7.83 -13.33 4.55
C GLU A 365 -7.44 -12.71 3.20
N ARG A 366 -8.36 -11.96 2.60
CA ARG A 366 -8.23 -11.45 1.22
C ARG A 366 -8.29 -9.93 1.13
N GLY A 367 -8.38 -9.22 2.25
CA GLY A 367 -8.44 -7.76 2.27
C GLY A 367 -8.34 -7.16 3.66
N SER A 368 -8.70 -5.89 3.78
CA SER A 368 -8.73 -5.17 5.05
C SER A 368 -9.80 -4.10 5.01
N ILE A 369 -10.38 -3.80 6.17
CA ILE A 369 -11.31 -2.69 6.32
C ILE A 369 -10.68 -1.69 7.27
N TYR A 370 -10.64 -0.43 6.83
CA TYR A 370 -10.17 0.70 7.61
C TYR A 370 -11.35 1.61 7.92
N TRP A 371 -11.37 2.18 9.11
CA TRP A 371 -12.38 3.10 9.59
C TRP A 371 -11.72 4.35 10.16
N THR A 372 -12.25 5.53 9.83
CA THR A 372 -11.93 6.77 10.55
C THR A 372 -13.22 7.50 10.95
N PRO A 373 -13.19 8.40 11.94
CA PRO A 373 -14.37 9.17 12.33
C PRO A 373 -14.96 10.04 11.21
N THR A 374 -14.12 10.51 10.28
CA THR A 374 -14.51 11.43 9.20
C THR A 374 -14.88 10.73 7.89
N LEU A 375 -14.22 9.61 7.57
CA LEU A 375 -14.40 8.91 6.29
C LEU A 375 -15.37 7.73 6.40
N GLY A 376 -15.58 7.19 7.60
CA GLY A 376 -16.32 5.94 7.78
C GLY A 376 -15.46 4.72 7.45
N ALA A 377 -16.11 3.55 7.32
CA ALA A 377 -15.43 2.28 7.08
C ALA A 377 -15.36 1.97 5.58
N HIS A 378 -14.16 1.66 5.08
CA HIS A 378 -13.91 1.30 3.68
C HIS A 378 -13.06 0.05 3.56
N GLU A 379 -13.45 -0.83 2.63
CA GLU A 379 -12.69 -2.03 2.31
C GLU A 379 -11.67 -1.79 1.19
N VAL A 380 -10.52 -2.44 1.33
CA VAL A 380 -9.52 -2.55 0.26
C VAL A 380 -9.11 -4.01 0.19
N HIS A 381 -9.11 -4.61 -1.00
CA HIS A 381 -8.78 -6.03 -1.17
C HIS A 381 -7.90 -6.30 -2.40
N GLY A 382 -7.49 -7.57 -2.54
CA GLY A 382 -6.79 -8.07 -3.72
C GLY A 382 -5.55 -7.26 -4.11
N MET A 383 -5.36 -7.08 -5.41
CA MET A 383 -4.17 -6.43 -5.97
C MET A 383 -4.09 -4.94 -5.63
N ILE A 384 -5.24 -4.27 -5.46
CA ILE A 384 -5.27 -2.87 -5.05
C ILE A 384 -4.70 -2.70 -3.64
N ARG A 385 -5.13 -3.56 -2.72
CA ARG A 385 -4.57 -3.58 -1.35
C ARG A 385 -3.09 -3.91 -1.34
N ASP A 386 -2.66 -4.91 -2.11
CA ASP A 386 -1.25 -5.28 -2.21
C ASP A 386 -0.42 -4.13 -2.77
N LYS A 387 -0.97 -3.35 -3.72
CA LYS A 387 -0.31 -2.14 -4.22
C LYS A 387 -0.28 -1.03 -3.19
N TRP A 388 -1.37 -0.77 -2.47
CA TRP A 388 -1.43 0.23 -1.41
C TRP A 388 -0.41 -0.04 -0.30
N LYS A 389 -0.22 -1.33 0.05
CA LYS A 389 0.87 -1.77 0.93
C LYS A 389 2.24 -1.29 0.48
N GLU A 390 2.55 -1.43 -0.82
CA GLU A 390 3.84 -0.98 -1.39
C GLU A 390 4.04 0.53 -1.27
N THR A 391 2.95 1.29 -1.26
CA THR A 391 2.98 2.75 -1.11
C THR A 391 3.11 3.24 0.34
N GLY A 392 3.15 2.32 1.32
CA GLY A 392 3.27 2.67 2.74
C GLY A 392 1.97 2.64 3.53
N TRP A 393 0.90 2.04 2.99
CA TRP A 393 -0.42 1.96 3.62
C TRP A 393 -0.99 3.35 3.96
N GLU A 394 -1.76 3.44 5.04
CA GLU A 394 -2.35 4.69 5.56
C GLU A 394 -1.32 5.74 6.00
N ALA A 395 -0.07 5.33 6.25
CA ALA A 395 1.03 6.22 6.59
C ALA A 395 1.79 6.72 5.35
N GLY A 396 1.48 6.18 4.17
CA GLY A 396 2.07 6.55 2.88
C GLY A 396 1.34 7.73 2.22
N ASP A 397 1.84 8.15 1.06
CA ASP A 397 1.34 9.32 0.35
C ASP A 397 -0.13 9.21 -0.10
N LEU A 398 -0.69 7.99 -0.16
CA LEU A 398 -2.11 7.76 -0.44
C LEU A 398 -3.02 7.99 0.78
N GLY A 399 -2.55 7.86 2.02
CA GLY A 399 -3.42 7.97 3.20
C GLY A 399 -4.49 6.87 3.30
N TYR A 400 -5.56 7.13 4.05
CA TYR A 400 -6.68 6.19 4.27
C TYR A 400 -7.56 6.01 3.03
N PRO A 401 -8.20 4.85 2.85
CA PRO A 401 -9.21 4.66 1.82
C PRO A 401 -10.44 5.53 2.08
N ILE A 402 -10.97 6.14 1.02
CA ILE A 402 -12.20 6.95 1.02
C ILE A 402 -13.32 6.31 0.19
N SER A 403 -13.04 5.17 -0.45
CA SER A 403 -14.02 4.35 -1.15
C SER A 403 -13.75 2.86 -0.93
N ASP A 404 -14.81 2.04 -1.07
CA ASP A 404 -14.65 0.61 -1.33
C ASP A 404 -14.12 0.41 -2.77
N GLU A 405 -13.70 -0.80 -3.15
CA GLU A 405 -13.28 -1.07 -4.51
C GLU A 405 -14.48 -1.11 -5.49
N TYR A 406 -14.46 -0.24 -6.51
CA TYR A 406 -15.52 -0.15 -7.52
C TYR A 406 -15.01 -0.42 -8.94
N ALA A 407 -15.94 -0.74 -9.85
CA ALA A 407 -15.60 -1.06 -11.23
C ALA A 407 -15.36 0.21 -12.08
N VAL A 408 -14.32 0.17 -12.91
CA VAL A 408 -14.00 1.18 -13.94
C VAL A 408 -13.82 0.49 -15.30
N PRO A 409 -13.92 1.18 -16.44
CA PRO A 409 -13.83 0.56 -17.77
C PRO A 409 -12.59 -0.34 -17.97
N GLU A 410 -11.45 0.10 -17.44
CA GLU A 410 -10.14 -0.54 -17.53
C GLU A 410 -9.93 -1.65 -16.47
N GLY A 411 -10.78 -1.73 -15.45
CA GLY A 411 -10.70 -2.75 -14.40
C GLY A 411 -11.42 -2.36 -13.12
N ARG A 412 -10.69 -2.18 -12.02
CA ARG A 412 -11.24 -1.85 -10.70
C ARG A 412 -10.39 -0.79 -10.01
N ARG A 413 -11.00 0.04 -9.17
CA ARG A 413 -10.35 1.18 -8.54
C ARG A 413 -10.79 1.34 -7.09
N SER A 414 -9.85 1.75 -6.24
CA SER A 414 -10.14 2.30 -4.91
C SER A 414 -9.52 3.68 -4.81
N ASP A 415 -10.26 4.61 -4.19
CA ASP A 415 -9.79 5.96 -3.92
C ASP A 415 -9.33 6.06 -2.45
N PHE A 416 -8.31 6.89 -2.26
CA PHE A 416 -7.65 7.20 -1.00
C PHE A 416 -7.56 8.72 -0.82
N GLU A 417 -7.33 9.19 0.41
CA GLU A 417 -7.19 10.63 0.74
C GLU A 417 -6.20 11.34 -0.19
N GLY A 418 -5.08 10.69 -0.43
CA GLY A 418 -3.98 11.15 -1.25
C GLY A 418 -3.91 10.48 -2.61
N GLY A 419 -5.01 10.00 -3.19
CA GLY A 419 -5.05 9.57 -4.59
C GLY A 419 -5.86 8.31 -4.87
N SER A 420 -5.45 7.51 -5.85
CA SER A 420 -6.18 6.32 -6.24
C SER A 420 -5.26 5.21 -6.69
N ILE A 421 -5.77 3.99 -6.60
CA ILE A 421 -5.12 2.84 -7.21
C ILE A 421 -6.12 2.17 -8.14
N THR A 422 -5.71 2.00 -9.40
CA THR A 422 -6.49 1.32 -10.42
C THR A 422 -5.82 0.01 -10.80
N TRP A 423 -6.50 -1.11 -10.57
CA TRP A 423 -6.16 -2.40 -11.13
C TRP A 423 -6.70 -2.52 -12.57
N HIS A 424 -5.81 -2.82 -13.50
CA HIS A 424 -6.10 -2.97 -14.92
C HIS A 424 -6.34 -4.44 -15.27
N ARG A 425 -7.53 -4.75 -15.79
CA ARG A 425 -7.90 -6.14 -16.11
C ARG A 425 -7.03 -6.74 -17.22
N ALA A 426 -6.64 -5.93 -18.20
CA ALA A 426 -5.92 -6.40 -19.38
C ALA A 426 -4.48 -6.83 -19.08
N SER A 427 -3.80 -6.11 -18.20
CA SER A 427 -2.40 -6.36 -17.82
C SER A 427 -2.24 -7.05 -16.46
N ALA A 428 -3.32 -7.14 -15.67
CA ALA A 428 -3.28 -7.56 -14.27
C ALA A 428 -2.24 -6.76 -13.45
N THR A 429 -2.13 -5.46 -13.70
CA THR A 429 -1.23 -4.55 -12.97
C THR A 429 -2.01 -3.44 -12.27
N CYS A 430 -1.44 -2.86 -11.22
CA CYS A 430 -2.00 -1.69 -10.56
C CYS A 430 -1.20 -0.43 -10.90
N THR A 431 -1.89 0.64 -11.27
CA THR A 431 -1.34 2.00 -11.32
C THR A 431 -1.67 2.73 -10.03
N VAL A 432 -0.69 3.45 -9.51
CA VAL A 432 -0.87 4.35 -8.37
C VAL A 432 -0.87 5.76 -8.92
N ASP A 433 -1.96 6.47 -8.67
CA ASP A 433 -2.04 7.90 -8.90
C ASP A 433 -1.95 8.53 -7.50
N LEU A 434 -0.86 9.26 -7.19
CA LEU A 434 -0.65 10.00 -5.92
C LEU A 434 -1.00 11.50 -5.99
N ALA A 435 -1.80 11.99 -5.05
CA ALA A 435 -2.15 13.38 -4.91
C ALA A 435 -0.91 14.19 -4.67
N ASN A 436 -0.51 14.93 -5.71
CA ASN A 436 0.69 15.76 -5.77
C ASN A 436 1.97 15.04 -6.29
N GLY A 437 1.84 14.14 -7.28
CA GLY A 437 2.96 13.63 -8.09
C GLY A 437 3.39 14.57 -9.25
N PRO A 438 4.51 14.30 -9.96
CA PRO A 438 5.02 15.17 -11.04
C PRO A 438 4.06 15.32 -12.24
N GLY A 439 2.95 14.57 -12.27
CA GLY A 439 1.88 14.68 -13.27
C GLY A 439 0.54 15.15 -12.71
N TRP A 440 0.33 15.30 -11.40
CA TRP A 440 -1.02 15.60 -10.88
C TRP A 440 -1.02 16.19 -9.47
N LYS A 441 -2.01 17.03 -9.14
CA LYS A 441 -2.06 17.79 -7.87
C LYS A 441 -3.51 17.95 -7.37
N VAL A 442 -3.76 17.80 -6.07
CA VAL A 442 -5.05 18.10 -5.39
C VAL A 442 -4.79 18.95 -4.15
N LEU A 443 -5.58 20.01 -3.99
CA LEU A 443 -5.52 20.93 -2.86
C LEU A 443 -6.37 20.43 -1.70
N ASP A 444 -5.81 20.51 -0.50
CA ASP A 444 -6.56 20.35 0.74
C ASP A 444 -7.46 21.57 0.98
N ILE A 445 -8.73 21.32 1.29
CA ILE A 445 -9.76 22.35 1.47
C ILE A 445 -10.69 22.00 2.63
N ASP A 446 -11.17 23.02 3.36
CA ASP A 446 -12.35 22.89 4.22
C ASP A 446 -13.60 22.86 3.31
N PHE A 447 -14.02 21.65 2.92
CA PHE A 447 -15.12 21.44 2.00
C PHE A 447 -16.48 21.64 2.67
N GLN A 448 -17.38 22.36 2.00
CA GLN A 448 -18.76 22.52 2.42
C GLN A 448 -19.76 22.24 1.29
N ILE A 449 -20.81 21.51 1.65
CA ILE A 449 -22.03 21.34 0.84
C ILE A 449 -22.82 22.66 0.88
N GLN A 450 -23.49 23.01 -0.22
CA GLN A 450 -24.33 24.21 -0.28
C GLN A 450 -25.47 24.15 0.75
N GLN A 451 -25.66 25.21 1.52
CA GLN A 451 -26.70 25.27 2.55
C GLN A 451 -28.12 25.44 1.98
N THR A 452 -28.23 25.88 0.72
CA THR A 452 -29.50 26.02 0.00
C THR A 452 -29.36 25.55 -1.43
N GLY A 453 -30.46 25.19 -2.10
CA GLY A 453 -30.46 24.74 -3.49
C GLY A 453 -30.06 25.79 -4.54
N TYR A 454 -29.75 27.03 -4.13
CA TYR A 454 -29.32 28.13 -5.00
C TYR A 454 -28.01 28.79 -4.52
N TRP A 455 -27.31 28.18 -3.57
CA TRP A 455 -26.05 28.70 -2.99
C TRP A 455 -24.80 28.02 -3.55
N CYS A 456 -24.88 27.41 -4.73
CA CYS A 456 -23.74 26.82 -5.41
C CYS A 456 -22.57 27.81 -5.60
N GLY A 457 -22.87 29.07 -5.97
CA GLY A 457 -21.86 30.13 -6.09
C GLY A 457 -21.14 30.43 -4.76
N PRO A 458 -21.87 30.81 -3.69
CA PRO A 458 -21.29 31.00 -2.36
C PRO A 458 -20.52 29.78 -1.82
N ALA A 459 -21.04 28.56 -2.01
CA ALA A 459 -20.38 27.33 -1.56
C ALA A 459 -19.10 27.03 -2.35
N ALA A 460 -19.12 27.15 -3.68
CA ALA A 460 -17.91 27.00 -4.50
C ALA A 460 -16.85 28.06 -4.15
N THR A 461 -17.27 29.30 -3.87
CA THR A 461 -16.37 30.37 -3.42
C THR A 461 -15.75 30.07 -2.06
N HIS A 462 -16.54 29.52 -1.12
CA HIS A 462 -16.04 29.07 0.18
C HIS A 462 -14.96 28.00 0.00
N ASN A 463 -15.28 26.94 -0.74
CA ASN A 463 -14.38 25.81 -1.01
C ASN A 463 -13.09 26.27 -1.70
N ALA A 464 -13.16 27.31 -2.56
CA ALA A 464 -11.98 27.87 -3.19
C ALA A 464 -11.09 28.68 -2.22
N LEU A 465 -11.70 29.50 -1.36
CA LEU A 465 -10.98 30.30 -0.36
C LEU A 465 -10.34 29.44 0.74
N SER A 466 -10.97 28.32 1.10
CA SER A 466 -10.52 27.48 2.21
C SER A 466 -9.16 26.82 1.95
N ALA A 467 -8.75 26.66 0.68
CA ALA A 467 -7.42 26.21 0.30
C ALA A 467 -6.27 27.10 0.80
N ARG A 468 -6.55 28.36 1.16
CA ARG A 468 -5.51 29.34 1.51
C ARG A 468 -5.70 30.01 2.85
N ARG A 469 -6.92 30.01 3.38
CA ARG A 469 -7.26 30.75 4.60
C ARG A 469 -8.55 30.21 5.19
N ALA A 470 -8.81 30.57 6.45
CA ALA A 470 -10.15 30.44 7.00
C ALA A 470 -11.16 31.22 6.14
N ALA A 471 -12.05 30.48 5.46
CA ALA A 471 -13.00 31.03 4.52
C ALA A 471 -14.21 31.65 5.25
N PRO A 472 -14.78 32.75 4.74
CA PRO A 472 -16.04 33.29 5.25
C PRO A 472 -17.18 32.28 5.09
N SER A 473 -18.19 32.34 5.96
CA SER A 473 -19.36 31.47 5.85
C SER A 473 -20.12 31.68 4.53
N GLN A 474 -20.83 30.65 4.05
CA GLN A 474 -21.65 30.77 2.83
C GLN A 474 -22.67 31.91 2.91
N GLN A 475 -23.22 32.21 4.09
CA GLN A 475 -24.12 33.35 4.28
C GLN A 475 -23.42 34.70 4.07
N GLN A 476 -22.17 34.85 4.52
CA GLN A 476 -21.38 36.07 4.26
C GLN A 476 -21.09 36.19 2.76
N LEU A 477 -20.64 35.12 2.14
CA LEU A 477 -20.36 35.09 0.70
C LEU A 477 -21.62 35.33 -0.14
N ALA A 478 -22.79 34.83 0.29
CA ALA A 478 -24.08 35.10 -0.35
C ALA A 478 -24.56 36.55 -0.21
N ASN A 479 -24.06 37.31 0.78
CA ASN A 479 -24.34 38.74 0.91
C ASN A 479 -23.39 39.58 0.03
N GLU A 480 -22.18 39.09 -0.20
CA GLU A 480 -21.17 39.75 -1.05
C GLU A 480 -21.39 39.45 -2.53
N LEU A 481 -21.86 38.24 -2.85
CA LEU A 481 -22.35 37.86 -4.16
C LEU A 481 -23.79 38.35 -4.32
N PRO A 482 -24.22 38.79 -5.51
CA PRO A 482 -25.62 39.08 -5.79
C PRO A 482 -26.44 37.78 -5.99
N THR A 483 -26.30 36.81 -5.07
CA THR A 483 -26.96 35.52 -5.13
C THR A 483 -28.45 35.67 -4.80
N THR A 484 -29.30 35.18 -5.70
CA THR A 484 -30.76 35.15 -5.50
C THR A 484 -31.25 33.71 -5.43
N ARG A 485 -32.57 33.50 -5.35
CA ARG A 485 -33.17 32.15 -5.51
C ARG A 485 -32.91 31.52 -6.88
N ASN A 486 -32.48 32.31 -7.86
CA ASN A 486 -32.05 31.83 -9.18
C ASN A 486 -30.54 31.51 -9.23
N GLY A 487 -29.82 31.66 -8.12
CA GLY A 487 -28.37 31.46 -8.05
C GLY A 487 -27.56 32.75 -8.21
N THR A 488 -26.27 32.57 -8.49
CA THR A 488 -25.32 33.64 -8.87
C THR A 488 -25.24 33.68 -10.39
N ASP A 489 -25.37 34.86 -11.00
CA ASP A 489 -25.64 34.95 -12.43
C ASP A 489 -24.40 34.82 -13.32
N TRP A 490 -23.25 35.34 -12.87
CA TRP A 490 -22.07 35.50 -13.71
C TRP A 490 -20.78 35.16 -12.98
N ILE A 491 -19.85 34.51 -13.68
CA ILE A 491 -18.59 34.06 -13.10
C ILE A 491 -17.71 35.22 -12.61
N GLY A 492 -17.78 36.40 -13.23
CA GLY A 492 -17.01 37.56 -12.76
C GLY A 492 -17.42 38.10 -11.39
N GLN A 493 -18.63 37.78 -10.92
CA GLN A 493 -19.04 38.09 -9.54
C GLN A 493 -18.24 37.25 -8.53
N ILE A 494 -18.03 35.97 -8.84
CA ILE A 494 -17.19 35.06 -8.04
C ILE A 494 -15.75 35.55 -8.03
N THR A 495 -15.18 35.89 -9.20
CA THR A 495 -13.82 36.46 -9.30
C THR A 495 -13.66 37.69 -8.41
N GLY A 496 -14.64 38.59 -8.43
CA GLY A 496 -14.63 39.80 -7.60
C GLY A 496 -14.57 39.50 -6.10
N VAL A 497 -15.37 38.53 -5.63
CA VAL A 497 -15.40 38.12 -4.22
C VAL A 497 -14.13 37.34 -3.83
N LEU A 498 -13.63 36.45 -4.68
CA LEU A 498 -12.34 35.77 -4.44
C LEU A 498 -11.22 36.78 -4.23
N ASN A 499 -11.12 37.78 -5.11
CA ASN A 499 -10.13 38.85 -5.03
C ASN A 499 -10.37 39.83 -3.87
N HIS A 500 -11.61 40.01 -3.42
CA HIS A 500 -11.89 40.80 -2.22
C HIS A 500 -11.27 40.17 -0.96
N HIS A 501 -11.16 38.84 -0.94
CA HIS A 501 -10.69 38.05 0.19
C HIS A 501 -9.22 37.64 0.12
N LEU A 502 -8.49 38.03 -0.93
CA LEU A 502 -7.12 37.62 -1.21
C LEU A 502 -6.26 38.81 -1.66
N ASP A 503 -5.00 38.85 -1.22
CA ASP A 503 -4.08 39.93 -1.57
C ASP A 503 -3.67 39.88 -3.05
N GLY A 504 -3.65 41.05 -3.70
CA GLY A 504 -3.08 41.22 -5.05
C GLY A 504 -4.03 40.93 -6.22
N ASN A 505 -5.31 40.69 -5.97
CA ASN A 505 -6.31 40.31 -6.98
C ASN A 505 -5.87 39.12 -7.87
N PRO A 506 -5.54 37.97 -7.28
CA PRO A 506 -4.88 36.85 -7.97
C PRO A 506 -5.75 36.16 -9.04
N TYR A 507 -7.08 36.30 -8.99
CA TYR A 507 -8.01 35.64 -9.91
C TYR A 507 -8.38 36.50 -11.11
N LEU A 508 -8.47 35.87 -12.28
CA LEU A 508 -9.06 36.43 -13.49
C LEU A 508 -10.28 35.64 -13.95
N THR A 509 -11.30 36.35 -14.42
CA THR A 509 -12.42 35.77 -15.15
C THR A 509 -12.01 35.37 -16.56
N THR A 510 -12.25 34.12 -16.94
CA THR A 510 -12.12 33.64 -18.31
C THR A 510 -13.48 33.21 -18.85
N GLU A 511 -13.94 33.86 -19.91
CA GLU A 511 -15.17 33.49 -20.62
C GLU A 511 -14.92 32.35 -21.63
N MET A 512 -15.86 31.41 -21.73
CA MET A 512 -15.85 30.31 -22.70
C MET A 512 -17.13 30.32 -23.55
N PRO A 513 -17.33 31.30 -24.45
CA PRO A 513 -18.61 31.50 -25.14
C PRO A 513 -18.99 30.45 -26.21
N ASN A 514 -18.10 29.53 -26.58
CA ASN A 514 -18.34 28.61 -27.69
C ASN A 514 -18.68 27.22 -27.16
N ASP A 515 -19.80 26.65 -27.60
CA ASP A 515 -20.23 25.28 -27.32
C ASP A 515 -20.44 24.53 -28.66
N PRO A 516 -19.58 23.55 -29.00
CA PRO A 516 -18.45 23.05 -28.23
C PRO A 516 -17.29 24.06 -28.15
N PRO A 517 -16.41 23.94 -27.12
CA PRO A 517 -15.29 24.85 -26.95
C PRO A 517 -14.27 24.71 -28.10
N THR A 518 -13.66 25.82 -28.49
CA THR A 518 -12.56 25.81 -29.46
C THR A 518 -11.31 25.15 -28.86
N PRO A 519 -10.40 24.59 -29.68
CA PRO A 519 -9.12 24.05 -29.19
C PRO A 519 -8.36 25.04 -28.31
N ALA A 520 -8.29 26.32 -28.69
CA ALA A 520 -7.63 27.35 -27.89
C ALA A 520 -8.30 27.61 -26.53
N GLN A 521 -9.62 27.48 -26.43
CA GLN A 521 -10.34 27.59 -25.15
C GLN A 521 -10.05 26.39 -24.25
N ARG A 522 -9.93 25.19 -24.83
CA ARG A 522 -9.52 23.97 -24.11
C ARG A 522 -8.08 24.09 -23.61
N ASP A 523 -7.14 24.44 -24.48
CA ASP A 523 -5.73 24.58 -24.11
C ASP A 523 -5.54 25.63 -23.00
N ARG A 524 -6.27 26.75 -23.08
CA ARG A 524 -6.25 27.78 -22.03
C ARG A 524 -6.81 27.26 -20.71
N LEU A 525 -7.96 26.57 -20.74
CA LEU A 525 -8.59 26.02 -19.55
C LEU A 525 -7.65 25.04 -18.84
N TRP A 526 -7.01 24.13 -19.57
CA TRP A 526 -6.05 23.19 -19.00
C TRP A 526 -4.87 23.91 -18.33
N MET A 527 -4.25 24.85 -19.04
CA MET A 527 -3.14 25.63 -18.50
C MET A 527 -3.53 26.44 -17.27
N ASP A 528 -4.73 27.03 -17.26
CA ASP A 528 -5.28 27.78 -16.13
C ASP A 528 -5.51 26.87 -14.93
N ILE A 529 -6.04 25.67 -15.13
CA ILE A 529 -6.22 24.69 -14.06
C ILE A 529 -4.85 24.31 -13.46
N VAL A 530 -3.90 23.84 -14.28
CA VAL A 530 -2.58 23.43 -13.80
C VAL A 530 -1.90 24.58 -13.05
N THR A 531 -1.82 25.77 -13.66
CA THR A 531 -1.17 26.94 -13.05
C THR A 531 -1.85 27.33 -11.74
N SER A 532 -3.17 27.30 -11.67
CA SER A 532 -3.90 27.69 -10.47
C SER A 532 -3.69 26.69 -9.34
N ILE A 533 -3.85 25.40 -9.62
CA ILE A 533 -3.65 24.34 -8.64
C ILE A 533 -2.19 24.31 -8.17
N ASP A 534 -1.20 24.45 -9.06
CA ASP A 534 0.22 24.54 -8.69
C ASP A 534 0.53 25.68 -7.73
N ASN A 535 -0.19 26.79 -7.82
CA ASN A 535 -0.03 27.96 -6.96
C ASN A 535 -0.99 27.98 -5.76
N ASN A 536 -1.68 26.87 -5.48
CA ASN A 536 -2.67 26.72 -4.41
C ASN A 536 -3.86 27.69 -4.55
N TYR A 537 -4.40 27.80 -5.75
CA TYR A 537 -5.61 28.54 -6.08
C TYR A 537 -6.60 27.60 -6.79
N PRO A 538 -7.67 27.13 -6.12
CA PRO A 538 -8.72 26.35 -6.78
C PRO A 538 -9.41 27.16 -7.88
N VAL A 539 -9.87 26.49 -8.95
CA VAL A 539 -10.62 27.13 -10.06
C VAL A 539 -12.12 26.99 -9.78
N VAL A 540 -12.87 28.09 -9.83
CA VAL A 540 -14.34 28.01 -9.73
C VAL A 540 -14.94 28.05 -11.14
N ALA A 541 -15.74 27.04 -11.49
CA ALA A 541 -16.34 26.91 -12.80
C ALA A 541 -17.86 27.13 -12.74
N ASN A 542 -18.39 27.95 -13.64
CA ASN A 542 -19.83 28.07 -13.89
C ASN A 542 -20.18 27.10 -15.02
N ILE A 543 -21.07 26.15 -14.76
CA ILE A 543 -21.36 25.05 -15.67
C ILE A 543 -22.83 24.95 -16.08
N VAL A 544 -23.05 24.30 -17.22
CA VAL A 544 -24.32 23.83 -17.75
C VAL A 544 -24.21 22.33 -17.98
N ALA A 545 -24.90 21.53 -17.16
CA ALA A 545 -24.89 20.07 -17.24
C ALA A 545 -26.23 19.57 -17.81
N PRO A 546 -26.35 19.31 -19.12
CA PRO A 546 -27.56 18.74 -19.70
C PRO A 546 -27.66 17.24 -19.43
N ALA A 547 -28.86 16.67 -19.51
CA ALA A 547 -29.17 15.26 -19.22
C ALA A 547 -28.21 14.20 -19.81
N HIS A 548 -27.64 14.47 -20.98
CA HIS A 548 -26.73 13.58 -21.69
C HIS A 548 -25.25 13.78 -21.34
N ASN A 549 -24.93 14.76 -20.50
CA ASN A 549 -23.59 15.14 -20.07
C ASN A 549 -23.63 15.56 -18.59
N HIS A 550 -23.91 14.59 -17.72
CA HIS A 550 -24.01 14.80 -16.29
C HIS A 550 -22.76 14.38 -15.56
N PRO A 551 -22.27 15.17 -14.59
CA PRO A 551 -21.42 14.66 -13.54
C PRO A 551 -22.14 13.58 -12.71
N PRO A 552 -21.41 12.76 -11.94
CA PRO A 552 -21.98 11.69 -11.13
C PRO A 552 -23.15 12.14 -10.23
N GLY A 553 -24.23 11.37 -10.24
CA GLY A 553 -25.39 11.57 -9.37
C GLY A 553 -26.40 12.64 -9.80
N TYR A 554 -26.12 13.43 -10.84
CA TYR A 554 -27.02 14.50 -11.28
C TYR A 554 -28.40 13.97 -11.76
N PRO A 555 -29.50 14.65 -11.39
CA PRO A 555 -30.85 14.24 -11.77
C PRO A 555 -31.12 14.49 -13.26
N ASN A 556 -31.97 13.69 -13.91
CA ASN A 556 -32.19 13.67 -15.37
C ASN A 556 -32.91 14.90 -15.98
N TYR A 557 -32.36 16.11 -15.78
CA TYR A 557 -32.73 17.37 -16.43
C TYR A 557 -31.54 18.34 -16.38
N THR A 558 -31.54 19.39 -17.21
CA THR A 558 -30.41 20.34 -17.26
C THR A 558 -30.23 21.09 -15.94
N ILE A 559 -29.00 21.06 -15.43
CA ILE A 559 -28.57 21.76 -14.21
C ILE A 559 -27.65 22.92 -14.57
N TYR A 560 -27.89 24.08 -13.95
CA TYR A 560 -26.98 25.23 -13.93
C TYR A 560 -26.34 25.30 -12.56
N HIS A 561 -25.01 25.29 -12.50
CA HIS A 561 -24.32 25.08 -11.23
C HIS A 561 -22.94 25.71 -11.18
N TYR A 562 -22.42 25.83 -9.96
CA TYR A 562 -21.02 26.16 -9.70
C TYR A 562 -20.39 25.06 -8.87
N PHE A 563 -19.23 24.58 -9.31
CA PHE A 563 -18.36 23.74 -8.51
C PHE A 563 -16.93 24.27 -8.52
N THR A 564 -16.10 23.69 -7.66
CA THR A 564 -14.70 24.07 -7.54
C THR A 564 -13.81 22.94 -8.04
N VAL A 565 -12.95 23.22 -9.02
CA VAL A 565 -11.85 22.33 -9.39
C VAL A 565 -10.73 22.55 -8.38
N ILE A 566 -10.41 21.51 -7.62
CA ILE A 566 -9.40 21.53 -6.55
C ILE A 566 -8.16 20.70 -6.92
N GLY A 567 -8.18 20.03 -8.07
CA GLY A 567 -7.01 19.31 -8.55
C GLY A 567 -7.07 18.94 -10.03
N TYR A 568 -5.96 18.40 -10.52
CA TYR A 568 -5.80 17.88 -11.87
C TYR A 568 -4.94 16.63 -11.87
N ASN A 569 -5.10 15.78 -12.89
CA ASN A 569 -4.20 14.72 -13.26
C ASN A 569 -3.85 14.78 -14.74
N ALA A 570 -2.60 15.12 -15.04
CA ALA A 570 -2.07 15.30 -16.39
C ALA A 570 -1.75 13.98 -17.10
N ASP A 571 -1.53 12.90 -16.34
CA ASP A 571 -1.30 11.58 -16.91
C ASP A 571 -2.61 10.99 -17.46
N THR A 572 -3.74 11.25 -16.78
CA THR A 572 -5.07 10.76 -17.18
C THR A 572 -5.94 11.82 -17.86
N ALA A 573 -5.49 13.08 -17.92
CA ALA A 573 -6.27 14.23 -18.36
C ALA A 573 -7.60 14.37 -17.60
N GLU A 574 -7.54 14.32 -16.27
CA GLU A 574 -8.69 14.45 -15.37
C GLU A 574 -8.55 15.66 -14.44
N VAL A 575 -9.65 16.05 -13.83
CA VAL A 575 -9.75 17.13 -12.86
C VAL A 575 -10.51 16.65 -11.63
N PHE A 576 -10.08 17.07 -10.45
CA PHE A 576 -10.73 16.71 -9.19
C PHE A 576 -11.71 17.80 -8.78
N ILE A 577 -12.99 17.43 -8.67
CA ILE A 577 -14.11 18.34 -8.47
C ILE A 577 -14.58 18.26 -7.02
N ALA A 578 -14.66 19.42 -6.37
CA ALA A 578 -15.42 19.65 -5.16
C ALA A 578 -16.80 20.23 -5.52
N ASP A 579 -17.80 19.36 -5.58
CA ASP A 579 -19.18 19.69 -5.94
C ASP A 579 -20.05 19.87 -4.68
N SER A 580 -20.43 21.12 -4.44
CA SER A 580 -21.27 21.50 -3.31
C SER A 580 -22.73 21.05 -3.41
N ALA A 581 -23.21 20.51 -4.55
CA ALA A 581 -24.60 20.10 -4.73
C ALA A 581 -24.97 18.80 -4.01
N ASN A 582 -24.01 17.90 -3.76
CA ASN A 582 -24.23 16.60 -3.13
C ASN A 582 -25.32 15.75 -3.83
N PHE A 583 -25.36 15.76 -5.16
CA PHE A 583 -26.32 14.95 -5.90
C PHE A 583 -25.97 13.46 -5.80
N GLY A 584 -26.90 12.66 -5.28
CA GLY A 584 -26.71 11.22 -5.12
C GLY A 584 -25.59 10.83 -4.13
N GLY A 585 -25.19 11.73 -3.22
CA GLY A 585 -24.08 11.50 -2.28
C GLY A 585 -22.70 11.86 -2.84
N ASN A 586 -22.61 12.28 -4.10
CA ASN A 586 -21.33 12.60 -4.74
C ASN A 586 -20.95 14.04 -4.44
N THR A 587 -19.81 14.23 -3.77
CA THR A 587 -19.31 15.56 -3.34
C THR A 587 -17.87 15.82 -3.78
N LEU A 588 -17.02 14.80 -3.79
CA LEU A 588 -15.66 14.84 -4.31
C LEU A 588 -15.49 13.73 -5.35
N TYR A 589 -15.03 14.05 -6.56
CA TYR A 589 -14.83 13.06 -7.61
C TYR A 589 -13.89 13.54 -8.72
N TRP A 590 -13.28 12.58 -9.42
CA TRP A 590 -12.59 12.83 -10.67
C TRP A 590 -13.57 12.98 -11.83
N LEU A 591 -13.30 13.94 -12.71
CA LEU A 591 -14.04 14.20 -13.93
C LEU A 591 -13.04 14.31 -15.07
N SER A 592 -13.33 13.71 -16.23
CA SER A 592 -12.43 13.88 -17.37
C SER A 592 -12.36 15.35 -17.80
N PHE A 593 -11.17 15.80 -18.20
CA PHE A 593 -10.98 17.16 -18.70
C PHE A 593 -11.85 17.43 -19.93
N ASP A 594 -12.00 16.43 -20.80
CA ASP A 594 -12.89 16.49 -21.95
C ASP A 594 -14.33 16.81 -21.54
N GLN A 595 -14.81 16.14 -20.50
CA GLN A 595 -16.14 16.40 -19.99
C GLN A 595 -16.24 17.79 -19.36
N LEU A 596 -15.31 18.18 -18.48
CA LEU A 596 -15.29 19.51 -17.88
C LEU A 596 -15.32 20.62 -18.96
N ALA A 597 -14.51 20.49 -20.00
CA ALA A 597 -14.41 21.49 -21.06
C ALA A 597 -15.73 21.69 -21.80
N THR A 598 -16.58 20.66 -21.89
CA THR A 598 -17.92 20.74 -22.48
C THR A 598 -18.99 21.25 -21.52
N LEU A 599 -18.77 21.18 -20.20
CA LEU A 599 -19.71 21.65 -19.19
C LEU A 599 -19.67 23.16 -18.97
N ILE A 600 -18.55 23.83 -19.24
CA ILE A 600 -18.39 25.26 -18.95
C ILE A 600 -19.09 26.15 -19.99
N PRO A 601 -19.00 25.91 -21.31
CA PRO A 601 -19.66 26.78 -22.27
C PRO A 601 -21.18 26.88 -22.12
N PRO A 602 -21.80 28.02 -22.50
CA PRO A 602 -21.18 29.28 -22.94
C PRO A 602 -20.83 30.22 -21.76
N LYS A 603 -20.59 29.67 -20.56
CA LYS A 603 -20.29 30.43 -19.34
C LYS A 603 -18.80 30.76 -19.25
N GLY A 604 -18.17 30.48 -18.11
CA GLY A 604 -16.76 30.76 -17.87
C GLY A 604 -16.32 30.25 -16.50
N TYR A 605 -15.06 30.51 -16.18
CA TYR A 605 -14.42 30.09 -14.94
C TYR A 605 -13.54 31.21 -14.35
N SER A 606 -13.24 31.10 -13.07
CA SER A 606 -12.34 31.99 -12.34
C SER A 606 -11.08 31.22 -11.97
N ALA A 607 -9.92 31.66 -12.46
CA ALA A 607 -8.64 30.98 -12.28
C ALA A 607 -7.54 31.97 -11.88
N PHE A 608 -6.51 31.47 -11.20
CA PHE A 608 -5.34 32.25 -10.84
C PHE A 608 -4.51 32.60 -12.08
N ARG A 609 -4.01 33.84 -12.11
CA ARG A 609 -2.95 34.23 -13.03
C ARG A 609 -1.91 35.08 -12.29
N PRO A 610 -0.62 34.69 -12.35
CA PRO A 610 0.47 35.38 -11.67
C PRO A 610 0.76 36.79 -12.22
#